data_AF-A0AAD1N1W2-F1
#
_entry.id   AF-A0AAD1N1W2-F1
#
_cell.length_a   1.000
_cell.length_b   1.000
_cell.length_c   1.000
_cell.angle_alpha   90.00
_cell.angle_beta   90.00
_cell.angle_gamma   90.00
#
_symmetry.space_group_name_H-M   'P 1'
#
loop_
_entity.id
_entity.type
_entity.pdbx_description
1 polymer ?
#
loop_
_entity_poly.entity_id
_entity_poly.type
_entity_poly.pdbx_seq_one_letter_code
_entity_poly.pdbx_strand_id
1 'polypeptide(L)'
;MMAGAPAASSGTHYDDVVAVEVTIDGMLVIADRMSASDFPPSLGIRLNIPQPDLRKIVWDQVARDLTEQGVLNFYGDPHPEVAAMVDTLSRSDRVLEGRWWRRDLGGKMVRFVVCRKGDRHVVAARDDEMLVLQRIAPQIGLANMVTTVLGTAPPADVEPLTGVAAKLAQCRTANELQAYGIALTSARAYADIISEPASWVELTATERHPGGTQTTTDVAAGVLDSPHGRIVSIPRRVSGELYGSFLPGTQENLQRALDGLVDFLPSKTWFDHSDADAFHGE
;
A
#
# COMPACT_ATOMS: atom_id res chain seq x y z
N MET A 1 -54.18 17.37 12.25
CA MET A 1 -53.09 17.66 11.29
C MET A 1 -52.12 18.61 11.95
N MET A 2 -51.04 18.08 12.54
CA MET A 2 -49.92 18.88 13.04
C MET A 2 -48.84 18.82 11.95
N ALA A 3 -48.57 19.96 11.31
CA ALA A 3 -47.48 20.09 10.36
C ALA A 3 -46.18 20.30 11.15
N GLY A 4 -45.26 19.34 11.04
CA GLY A 4 -43.92 19.43 11.61
C GLY A 4 -43.09 20.50 10.89
N ALA A 5 -42.36 21.27 11.68
CA ALA A 5 -41.37 22.22 11.19
C ALA A 5 -40.26 21.49 10.41
N PRO A 6 -39.74 22.05 9.31
CA PRO A 6 -38.55 21.52 8.68
C PRO A 6 -37.34 21.80 9.59
N ALA A 7 -36.64 20.74 9.98
CA ALA A 7 -35.36 20.86 10.65
C ALA A 7 -34.37 21.57 9.71
N ALA A 8 -33.83 22.69 10.19
CA ALA A 8 -32.74 23.39 9.52
C ALA A 8 -31.53 22.46 9.40
N SER A 9 -31.07 22.24 8.16
CA SER A 9 -29.80 21.58 7.87
C SER A 9 -28.66 22.46 8.37
N SER A 10 -28.16 22.15 9.56
CA SER A 10 -27.03 22.83 10.17
C SER A 10 -25.71 22.31 9.61
N GLY A 11 -24.95 23.20 8.98
CA GLY A 11 -23.50 23.12 8.89
C GLY A 11 -22.95 22.34 7.69
N THR A 12 -22.20 23.04 6.85
CA THR A 12 -21.19 22.46 5.94
C THR A 12 -20.32 21.45 6.70
N HIS A 13 -20.34 20.19 6.26
CA HIS A 13 -19.65 19.06 6.88
C HIS A 13 -18.13 19.27 6.85
N TYR A 14 -17.46 19.11 7.99
CA TYR A 14 -16.00 18.98 8.09
C TYR A 14 -15.49 17.60 7.59
N ASP A 15 -16.31 16.84 6.85
CA ASP A 15 -16.11 15.43 6.45
C ASP A 15 -15.53 15.22 5.03
N ASP A 16 -15.27 16.29 4.26
CA ASP A 16 -14.99 16.14 2.82
C ASP A 16 -13.52 15.83 2.48
N VAL A 17 -12.59 15.95 3.43
CA VAL A 17 -11.17 15.67 3.19
C VAL A 17 -10.89 14.18 3.31
N VAL A 18 -10.96 13.49 2.18
CA VAL A 18 -10.62 12.06 2.07
C VAL A 18 -9.19 11.80 1.57
N ALA A 19 -8.53 12.84 1.05
CA ALA A 19 -7.16 12.78 0.57
C ALA A 19 -6.46 14.14 0.72
N VAL A 20 -5.14 14.11 0.82
CA VAL A 20 -4.28 15.29 0.80
C VAL A 20 -3.03 15.00 -0.02
N GLU A 21 -2.60 15.98 -0.81
CA GLU A 21 -1.34 15.95 -1.53
C GLU A 21 -0.41 17.01 -0.94
N VAL A 22 0.79 16.61 -0.55
CA VAL A 22 1.80 17.49 0.04
C VAL A 22 3.18 17.19 -0.52
N THR A 23 4.07 18.18 -0.50
CA THR A 23 5.49 17.94 -0.72
C THR A 23 6.11 17.20 0.47
N ILE A 24 7.32 16.66 0.31
CA ILE A 24 8.07 16.07 1.42
C ILE A 24 8.32 17.08 2.54
N ASP A 25 8.63 18.34 2.22
CA ASP A 25 8.74 19.40 3.22
C ASP A 25 7.41 19.67 3.93
N GLY A 26 6.30 19.68 3.19
CA GLY A 26 4.97 19.81 3.77
C GLY A 26 4.66 18.70 4.76
N MET A 27 4.94 17.45 4.39
CA MET A 27 4.80 16.30 5.28
C MET A 27 5.67 16.43 6.53
N LEU A 28 6.91 16.91 6.41
CA LEU A 28 7.81 17.11 7.55
C LEU A 28 7.32 18.22 8.50
N VAL A 29 6.78 19.32 7.98
CA VAL A 29 6.16 20.38 8.80
C VAL A 29 4.96 19.83 9.56
N ILE A 30 4.09 19.06 8.91
CA ILE A 30 2.91 18.44 9.55
C ILE A 30 3.36 17.45 10.64
N ALA A 31 4.34 16.60 10.32
CA ALA A 31 4.87 15.62 11.27
C ALA A 31 5.49 16.29 12.51
N ASP A 32 6.23 17.38 12.33
CA ASP A 32 6.82 18.16 13.44
C ASP A 32 5.76 18.73 14.38
N ARG A 33 4.71 19.36 13.83
CA ARG A 33 3.58 19.90 14.62
C ARG A 33 2.87 18.83 15.44
N MET A 34 2.82 17.61 14.91
CA MET A 34 2.18 16.46 15.56
C MET A 34 3.13 15.67 16.47
N SER A 35 4.43 16.00 16.48
CA SER A 35 5.47 15.12 17.05
C SER A 35 5.41 13.68 16.51
N ALA A 36 4.95 13.52 15.26
CA ALA A 36 4.81 12.25 14.57
C ALA A 36 6.18 11.76 14.08
N SER A 37 6.42 10.47 14.22
CA SER A 37 7.71 9.83 13.91
C SER A 37 7.51 8.39 13.45
N ASP A 38 8.60 7.73 13.06
CA ASP A 38 8.58 6.30 12.75
C ASP A 38 7.59 5.95 11.63
N PHE A 39 7.76 6.65 10.51
CA PHE A 39 7.02 6.46 9.26
C PHE A 39 7.59 5.27 8.47
N PRO A 40 6.78 4.63 7.60
CA PRO A 40 7.23 3.57 6.72
C PRO A 40 8.49 3.95 5.93
N PRO A 41 9.59 3.17 6.02
CA PRO A 41 10.86 3.53 5.39
C PRO A 41 10.78 3.70 3.86
N SER A 42 9.89 2.97 3.18
CA SER A 42 9.64 3.10 1.74
C SER A 42 9.16 4.49 1.33
N LEU A 43 8.47 5.24 2.19
CA LEU A 43 8.09 6.62 1.88
C LEU A 43 9.25 7.60 2.02
N GLY A 44 10.39 7.22 2.62
CA GLY A 44 11.58 8.06 2.72
C GLY A 44 11.34 9.42 3.39
N ILE A 45 10.38 9.51 4.30
CA ILE A 45 10.07 10.72 5.07
C ILE A 45 11.15 10.87 6.14
N ARG A 46 12.17 11.66 5.84
CA ARG A 46 13.33 11.90 6.68
C ARG A 46 13.69 13.36 6.64
N LEU A 47 14.30 13.85 7.72
CA LEU A 47 14.81 15.22 7.76
C LEU A 47 15.77 15.45 6.59
N ASN A 48 15.44 16.42 5.74
CA ASN A 48 16.15 16.76 4.51
C ASN A 48 17.06 18.00 4.66
N ILE A 49 16.69 18.95 5.52
CA ILE A 49 17.48 20.17 5.81
C ILE A 49 18.12 20.03 7.20
N PRO A 50 19.43 19.75 7.29
CA PRO A 50 20.10 19.54 8.58
C PRO A 50 20.38 20.84 9.36
N GLN A 51 20.45 21.98 8.66
CA GLN A 51 20.78 23.28 9.25
C GLN A 51 19.52 23.93 9.86
N PRO A 52 19.45 24.14 11.18
CA PRO A 52 18.23 24.59 11.85
C PRO A 52 17.71 25.95 11.36
N ASP A 53 18.61 26.92 11.17
CA ASP A 53 18.23 28.27 10.74
C ASP A 53 17.67 28.28 9.32
N LEU A 54 18.30 27.54 8.40
CA LEU A 54 17.81 27.39 7.04
C LEU A 54 16.48 26.63 7.01
N ARG A 55 16.38 25.54 7.77
CA ARG A 55 15.15 24.76 7.89
C ARG A 55 14.00 25.61 8.37
N LYS A 56 14.22 26.47 9.37
CA LYS A 56 13.21 27.39 9.88
C LYS A 56 12.69 28.31 8.77
N ILE A 57 13.58 28.90 7.98
CA ILE A 57 13.19 29.80 6.86
C ILE A 57 12.31 29.05 5.84
N VAL A 58 12.72 27.85 5.44
CA VAL A 58 11.98 27.03 4.48
C VAL A 58 10.63 26.59 5.05
N TRP A 59 10.62 26.07 6.27
CA TRP A 59 9.40 25.58 6.92
C TRP A 59 8.41 26.71 7.24
N ASP A 60 8.89 27.93 7.53
CA ASP A 60 8.02 29.10 7.69
C ASP A 60 7.29 29.42 6.37
N GLN A 61 7.94 29.25 5.20
CA GLN A 61 7.27 29.40 3.90
C GLN A 61 6.28 28.26 3.64
N VAL A 62 6.71 27.00 3.83
CA VAL A 62 5.86 25.84 3.61
C VAL A 62 4.61 25.87 4.51
N ALA A 63 4.74 26.31 5.76
CA ALA A 63 3.60 26.47 6.66
C ALA A 63 2.59 27.51 6.16
N ARG A 64 3.04 28.60 5.52
CA ARG A 64 2.13 29.57 4.88
C ARG A 64 1.38 28.92 3.72
N ASP A 65 2.09 28.23 2.84
CA ASP A 65 1.50 27.55 1.67
C ASP A 65 0.46 26.50 2.11
N LEU A 66 0.77 25.71 3.15
CA LEU A 66 -0.16 24.72 3.71
C LEU A 66 -1.38 25.38 4.39
N THR A 67 -1.23 26.57 4.97
CA THR A 67 -2.34 27.32 5.56
C THR A 67 -3.26 27.86 4.47
N GLU A 68 -2.70 28.38 3.37
CA GLU A 68 -3.46 28.84 2.20
C GLU A 68 -4.24 27.69 1.55
N GLN A 69 -3.70 26.47 1.58
CA GLN A 69 -4.36 25.25 1.10
C GLN A 69 -5.38 24.67 2.09
N GLY A 70 -5.49 25.20 3.31
CA GLY A 70 -6.37 24.67 4.36
C GLY A 70 -5.89 23.36 4.98
N VAL A 71 -4.66 22.93 4.69
CA VAL A 71 -4.03 21.76 5.31
C VAL A 71 -3.64 22.06 6.75
N LEU A 72 -3.20 23.30 7.02
CA LEU A 72 -3.07 23.85 8.37
C LEU A 72 -4.20 24.85 8.64
N ASN A 73 -4.67 24.90 9.88
CA ASN A 73 -5.63 25.90 10.33
C ASN A 73 -4.93 27.22 10.72
N PHE A 74 -5.71 28.23 11.12
CA PHE A 74 -5.19 29.54 11.52
C PHE A 74 -4.23 29.50 12.72
N TYR A 75 -4.32 28.49 13.58
CA TYR A 75 -3.42 28.29 14.72
C TYR A 75 -2.14 27.54 14.33
N GLY A 76 -2.03 27.09 13.08
CA GLY A 76 -0.91 26.29 12.58
C GLY A 76 -1.04 24.80 12.88
N ASP A 77 -2.18 24.33 13.38
CA ASP A 77 -2.43 22.91 13.59
C ASP A 77 -2.95 22.25 12.30
N PRO A 78 -2.60 20.99 12.01
CA PRO A 78 -3.13 20.30 10.84
C PRO A 78 -4.65 20.14 10.91
N HIS A 79 -5.30 20.14 9.74
CA HIS A 79 -6.71 19.76 9.61
C HIS A 79 -6.95 18.39 10.27
N PRO A 80 -8.05 18.17 11.02
CA PRO A 80 -8.27 16.92 11.77
C PRO A 80 -8.12 15.65 10.94
N GLU A 81 -8.67 15.61 9.72
CA GLU A 81 -8.50 14.46 8.82
C GLU A 81 -7.06 14.27 8.34
N VAL A 82 -6.32 15.35 8.08
CA VAL A 82 -4.89 15.27 7.74
C VAL A 82 -4.09 14.75 8.93
N ALA A 83 -4.40 15.24 10.14
CA ALA A 83 -3.80 14.73 11.36
C ALA A 83 -4.10 13.23 11.54
N ALA A 84 -5.35 12.81 11.37
CA ALA A 84 -5.72 11.40 11.45
C ALA A 84 -4.98 10.53 10.43
N MET A 85 -4.76 11.03 9.21
CA MET A 85 -3.99 10.33 8.19
C MET A 85 -2.50 10.20 8.58
N VAL A 86 -1.87 11.30 8.98
CA VAL A 86 -0.46 11.33 9.39
C VAL A 86 -0.22 10.49 10.64
N ASP A 87 -1.14 10.52 11.61
CA ASP A 87 -1.10 9.66 12.79
C ASP A 87 -1.22 8.17 12.41
N THR A 88 -2.04 7.83 11.42
CA THR A 88 -2.16 6.43 10.95
C THR A 88 -0.87 5.92 10.31
N LEU A 89 -0.16 6.77 9.55
CA LEU A 89 1.17 6.45 9.00
C LEU A 89 2.24 6.37 10.09
N SER A 90 2.14 7.18 11.15
CA SER A 90 3.09 7.18 12.26
C SER A 90 2.85 5.97 13.15
N ARG A 91 3.86 5.11 13.29
CA ARG A 91 3.80 3.91 14.14
C ARG A 91 2.58 3.03 13.84
N SER A 92 2.28 2.81 12.57
CA SER A 92 1.20 1.91 12.14
C SER A 92 1.37 0.52 12.77
N ASP A 93 0.23 -0.13 13.05
CA ASP A 93 0.17 -1.49 13.56
C ASP A 93 0.59 -2.48 12.47
N ARG A 94 0.13 -2.23 11.24
CA ARG A 94 0.55 -2.97 10.05
C ARG A 94 0.78 -2.07 8.86
N VAL A 95 1.73 -2.47 8.02
CA VAL A 95 2.11 -1.77 6.79
C VAL A 95 2.27 -2.80 5.68
N LEU A 96 1.61 -2.57 4.55
CA LEU A 96 1.94 -3.21 3.28
C LEU A 96 2.76 -2.20 2.49
N GLU A 97 3.99 -2.53 2.13
CA GLU A 97 4.89 -1.65 1.39
C GLU A 97 5.02 -2.14 -0.05
N GLY A 98 4.75 -1.25 -1.00
CA GLY A 98 4.81 -1.51 -2.43
C GLY A 98 5.96 -0.77 -3.11
N ARG A 99 6.76 -1.51 -3.87
CA ARG A 99 7.76 -0.96 -4.79
C ARG A 99 7.27 -1.18 -6.21
N TRP A 100 6.83 -0.10 -6.87
CA TRP A 100 6.19 -0.14 -8.17
C TRP A 100 7.12 0.42 -9.25
N TRP A 101 7.71 -0.48 -10.02
CA TRP A 101 8.45 -0.12 -11.21
C TRP A 101 7.51 0.04 -12.41
N ARG A 102 7.68 1.15 -13.15
CA ARG A 102 6.80 1.53 -14.26
C ARG A 102 7.58 1.82 -15.53
N ARG A 103 7.37 1.04 -16.59
CA ARG A 103 8.02 1.24 -17.89
C ARG A 103 7.55 2.51 -18.57
N ASP A 104 6.25 2.79 -18.51
CA ASP A 104 5.60 3.95 -19.12
C ASP A 104 6.10 5.29 -18.55
N LEU A 105 6.64 5.28 -17.33
CA LEU A 105 7.30 6.42 -16.69
C LEU A 105 8.84 6.34 -16.78
N GLY A 106 9.37 5.76 -17.85
CA GLY A 106 10.82 5.68 -18.07
C GLY A 106 11.57 4.75 -17.11
N GLY A 107 10.88 3.75 -16.54
CA GLY A 107 11.47 2.83 -15.57
C GLY A 107 11.56 3.41 -14.15
N LYS A 108 10.78 4.45 -13.84
CA LYS A 108 10.72 5.06 -12.50
C LYS A 108 10.19 4.06 -11.47
N MET A 109 10.72 4.16 -10.25
CA MET A 109 10.26 3.39 -9.09
C MET A 109 9.38 4.29 -8.20
N VAL A 110 8.07 4.09 -8.26
CA VAL A 110 7.10 4.68 -7.34
C VAL A 110 7.03 3.83 -6.08
N ARG A 111 6.87 4.44 -4.91
CA ARG A 111 6.71 3.71 -3.65
C ARG A 111 5.37 4.07 -3.04
N PHE A 112 4.67 3.08 -2.53
CA PHE A 112 3.42 3.31 -1.82
C PHE A 112 3.30 2.39 -0.62
N VAL A 113 2.40 2.73 0.27
CA VAL A 113 2.07 1.94 1.45
C VAL A 113 0.58 1.87 1.67
N VAL A 114 0.13 0.78 2.28
CA VAL A 114 -1.16 0.68 2.94
C VAL A 114 -0.89 0.53 4.43
N CYS A 115 -1.26 1.52 5.22
CA CYS A 115 -1.05 1.54 6.66
C CYS A 115 -2.37 1.25 7.38
N ARG A 116 -2.33 0.43 8.43
CA ARG A 116 -3.42 0.19 9.37
C ARG A 116 -3.01 0.66 10.76
N LYS A 117 -3.87 1.40 11.46
CA LYS A 117 -3.71 1.76 12.87
C LYS A 117 -5.07 1.76 13.57
N GLY A 118 -5.29 0.80 14.46
CA GLY A 118 -6.65 0.47 14.91
C GLY A 118 -7.54 0.14 13.72
N ASP A 119 -8.74 0.71 13.63
CA ASP A 119 -9.68 0.52 12.52
C ASP A 119 -9.38 1.37 11.28
N ARG A 120 -8.51 2.39 11.39
CA ARG A 120 -8.18 3.32 10.31
C ARG A 120 -7.22 2.70 9.30
N HIS A 121 -7.47 3.02 8.03
CA HIS A 121 -6.58 2.69 6.93
C HIS A 121 -6.23 3.94 6.14
N VAL A 122 -4.95 4.05 5.77
CA VAL A 122 -4.46 5.09 4.87
C VAL A 122 -3.59 4.46 3.81
N VAL A 123 -3.87 4.80 2.57
CA VAL A 123 -2.98 4.57 1.43
C VAL A 123 -2.13 5.81 1.25
N ALA A 124 -0.82 5.65 1.15
CA ALA A 124 0.07 6.75 0.81
C ALA A 124 1.01 6.38 -0.32
N ALA A 125 1.14 7.24 -1.31
CA ALA A 125 2.03 7.03 -2.45
C ALA A 125 2.99 8.21 -2.57
N ARG A 126 4.27 7.90 -2.75
CA ARG A 126 5.32 8.86 -3.00
C ARG A 126 5.79 8.76 -4.44
N ASP A 127 5.72 9.89 -5.13
CA ASP A 127 6.38 10.09 -6.40
C ASP A 127 7.36 11.27 -6.29
N ASP A 128 8.65 10.93 -6.17
CA ASP A 128 9.75 11.89 -6.01
C ASP A 128 9.58 12.82 -4.78
N GLU A 129 9.21 14.09 -4.98
CA GLU A 129 9.00 15.08 -3.92
C GLU A 129 7.53 15.20 -3.48
N MET A 130 6.61 14.53 -4.17
CA MET A 130 5.18 14.58 -3.88
C MET A 130 4.74 13.33 -3.11
N LEU A 131 3.89 13.55 -2.12
CA LEU A 131 3.29 12.53 -1.28
C LEU A 131 1.77 12.73 -1.25
N VAL A 132 1.03 11.71 -1.70
CA VAL A 132 -0.43 11.67 -1.61
C VAL A 132 -0.81 10.74 -0.48
N LEU A 133 -1.66 11.19 0.43
CA LEU A 133 -2.27 10.39 1.48
C LEU A 133 -3.77 10.33 1.21
N GLN A 134 -4.36 9.14 1.34
CA GLN A 134 -5.77 8.92 1.15
C GLN A 134 -6.30 8.02 2.25
N ARG A 135 -7.31 8.50 2.98
CA ARG A 135 -8.05 7.68 3.94
C ARG A 135 -8.91 6.68 3.18
N ILE A 136 -8.88 5.44 3.63
CA ILE A 136 -9.73 4.37 3.09
C ILE A 136 -10.73 3.92 4.15
N ALA A 137 -11.97 3.70 3.72
CA ALA A 137 -13.03 3.24 4.60
C ALA A 137 -12.76 1.80 5.11
N PRO A 138 -13.06 1.48 6.38
CA PRO A 138 -12.69 0.18 6.98
C PRO A 138 -13.26 -1.05 6.28
N GLN A 139 -14.40 -0.92 5.58
CA GLN A 139 -15.05 -2.00 4.84
C GLN A 139 -14.34 -2.40 3.54
N ILE A 140 -13.33 -1.65 3.11
CA ILE A 140 -12.60 -1.96 1.87
C ILE A 140 -11.55 -3.04 2.17
N GLY A 141 -11.60 -4.15 1.44
CA GLY A 141 -10.61 -5.22 1.55
C GLY A 141 -9.22 -4.80 1.05
N LEU A 142 -8.18 -5.49 1.54
CA LEU A 142 -6.78 -5.16 1.25
C LEU A 142 -6.46 -5.17 -0.25
N ALA A 143 -7.02 -6.12 -1.03
CA ALA A 143 -6.84 -6.14 -2.48
C ALA A 143 -7.39 -4.88 -3.16
N ASN A 144 -8.53 -4.35 -2.70
CA ASN A 144 -9.13 -3.12 -3.24
C ASN A 144 -8.29 -1.89 -2.87
N MET A 145 -7.67 -1.86 -1.68
CA MET A 145 -6.74 -0.81 -1.28
C MET A 145 -5.53 -0.76 -2.22
N VAL A 146 -4.92 -1.92 -2.52
CA VAL A 146 -3.83 -2.02 -3.50
C VAL A 146 -4.30 -1.61 -4.90
N THR A 147 -5.49 -2.05 -5.31
CA THR A 147 -6.07 -1.71 -6.62
C THR A 147 -6.35 -0.22 -6.78
N THR A 148 -6.66 0.49 -5.69
CA THR A 148 -6.81 1.95 -5.68
C THR A 148 -5.53 2.65 -6.13
N VAL A 149 -4.36 2.08 -5.83
CA VAL A 149 -3.06 2.59 -6.27
C VAL A 149 -2.70 2.11 -7.67
N LEU A 150 -2.84 0.80 -7.92
CA LEU A 150 -2.35 0.17 -9.17
C LEU A 150 -3.29 0.36 -10.36
N GLY A 151 -4.53 0.78 -10.11
CA GLY A 151 -5.61 0.74 -11.09
C GLY A 151 -6.03 -0.70 -11.45
N THR A 152 -7.07 -0.79 -12.28
CA THR A 152 -7.57 -2.06 -12.82
C THR A 152 -6.79 -2.47 -14.06
N ALA A 153 -6.57 -3.76 -14.25
CA ALA A 153 -6.03 -4.34 -15.48
C ALA A 153 -6.71 -5.69 -15.76
N PRO A 154 -6.91 -6.08 -17.04
CA PRO A 154 -7.45 -7.40 -17.36
C PRO A 154 -6.47 -8.49 -16.89
N PRO A 155 -6.97 -9.60 -16.32
CA PRO A 155 -6.12 -10.72 -15.95
C PRO A 155 -5.54 -11.40 -17.20
N ALA A 156 -4.30 -11.89 -17.11
CA ALA A 156 -3.71 -12.67 -18.19
C ALA A 156 -4.36 -14.05 -18.33
N ASP A 157 -4.57 -14.49 -19.57
CA ASP A 157 -5.07 -15.83 -19.88
C ASP A 157 -3.93 -16.86 -19.82
N VAL A 158 -3.59 -17.27 -18.60
CA VAL A 158 -2.48 -18.20 -18.32
C VAL A 158 -2.90 -19.25 -17.30
N GLU A 159 -2.37 -20.46 -17.47
CA GLU A 159 -2.49 -21.50 -16.47
C GLU A 159 -1.66 -21.15 -15.21
N PRO A 160 -2.10 -21.58 -14.01
CA PRO A 160 -1.29 -21.47 -12.80
C PRO A 160 0.10 -22.08 -12.95
N LEU A 161 1.14 -21.31 -12.60
CA LEU A 161 2.53 -21.78 -12.59
C LEU A 161 3.05 -21.77 -11.16
N THR A 162 3.43 -22.94 -10.63
CA THR A 162 3.97 -23.06 -9.27
C THR A 162 5.29 -23.79 -9.27
N GLY A 163 6.22 -23.33 -8.45
CA GLY A 163 7.53 -23.94 -8.32
C GLY A 163 8.36 -23.30 -7.22
N VAL A 164 9.52 -23.88 -6.95
CA VAL A 164 10.50 -23.32 -6.00
C VAL A 164 10.90 -21.94 -6.48
N ALA A 165 10.73 -20.92 -5.62
CA ALA A 165 10.89 -19.52 -6.00
C ALA A 165 12.27 -19.24 -6.59
N ALA A 166 13.34 -19.77 -5.96
CA ALA A 166 14.71 -19.59 -6.44
C ALA A 166 14.97 -20.21 -7.84
N LYS A 167 14.28 -21.30 -8.18
CA LYS A 167 14.40 -21.95 -9.49
C LYS A 167 13.57 -21.21 -10.54
N LEU A 168 12.32 -20.85 -10.22
CA LEU A 168 11.47 -20.06 -11.09
C LEU A 168 12.09 -18.70 -11.42
N ALA A 169 12.74 -18.05 -10.46
CA ALA A 169 13.43 -16.79 -10.66
C ALA A 169 14.60 -16.86 -11.66
N GLN A 170 15.06 -18.05 -12.03
CA GLN A 170 16.12 -18.27 -13.04
C GLN A 170 15.56 -18.59 -14.43
N CYS A 171 14.29 -18.99 -14.54
CA CYS A 171 13.66 -19.30 -15.82
C CYS A 171 13.52 -18.02 -16.66
N ARG A 172 13.92 -18.09 -17.92
CA ARG A 172 13.82 -16.98 -18.89
C ARG A 172 13.12 -17.38 -20.18
N THR A 173 13.05 -18.68 -20.46
CA THR A 173 12.53 -19.19 -21.73
C THR A 173 11.23 -19.97 -21.53
N ALA A 174 10.39 -20.01 -22.57
CA ALA A 174 9.16 -20.80 -22.56
C ALA A 174 9.42 -22.30 -22.32
N ASN A 175 10.54 -22.85 -22.82
CA ASN A 175 10.86 -24.27 -22.63
C ASN A 175 11.18 -24.59 -21.15
N GLU A 176 11.91 -23.71 -20.45
CA GLU A 176 12.18 -23.86 -19.02
C GLU A 176 10.89 -23.78 -18.19
N LEU A 177 9.98 -22.88 -18.56
CA LEU A 177 8.69 -22.71 -17.89
C LEU A 177 7.74 -23.88 -18.20
N GLN A 178 7.74 -24.41 -19.41
CA GLN A 178 6.98 -25.59 -19.81
C GLN A 178 7.36 -26.83 -19.00
N ALA A 179 8.62 -26.93 -18.55
CA ALA A 179 9.08 -28.04 -17.70
C ALA A 179 8.33 -28.14 -16.35
N TYR A 180 7.58 -27.09 -15.96
CA TYR A 180 6.69 -27.10 -14.79
C TYR A 180 5.28 -27.64 -15.09
N GLY A 181 5.04 -28.17 -16.29
CA GLY A 181 3.81 -28.88 -16.64
C GLY A 181 2.65 -28.00 -17.14
N ILE A 182 2.92 -26.74 -17.45
CA ILE A 182 1.93 -25.83 -18.07
C ILE A 182 1.93 -25.95 -19.60
N ALA A 183 0.83 -25.57 -20.23
CA ALA A 183 0.71 -25.52 -21.68
C ALA A 183 1.75 -24.57 -22.33
N LEU A 184 2.19 -24.89 -23.55
CA LEU A 184 3.18 -24.09 -24.28
C LEU A 184 2.73 -22.64 -24.50
N THR A 185 1.42 -22.43 -24.68
CA THR A 185 0.81 -21.09 -24.82
C THR A 185 1.03 -20.27 -23.55
N SER A 186 0.69 -20.81 -22.38
CA SER A 186 0.93 -20.19 -21.07
C SER A 186 2.42 -19.95 -20.82
N ALA A 187 3.28 -20.92 -21.16
CA ALA A 187 4.71 -20.81 -20.97
C ALA A 187 5.34 -19.66 -21.80
N ARG A 188 4.86 -19.46 -23.04
CA ARG A 188 5.24 -18.32 -23.88
C ARG A 188 4.76 -17.00 -23.29
N ALA A 189 3.50 -16.93 -22.88
CA ALA A 189 2.95 -15.74 -22.23
C ALA A 189 3.76 -15.35 -20.98
N TYR A 190 4.10 -16.31 -20.10
CA TYR A 190 4.95 -16.04 -18.94
C TYR A 190 6.35 -15.56 -19.32
N ALA A 191 6.99 -16.15 -20.34
CA ALA A 191 8.30 -15.69 -20.80
C ALA A 191 8.25 -14.23 -21.28
N ASP A 192 7.22 -13.87 -22.04
CA ASP A 192 6.99 -12.51 -22.53
C ASP A 192 6.69 -11.54 -21.37
N ILE A 193 5.80 -11.92 -20.44
CA ILE A 193 5.46 -11.14 -19.24
C ILE A 193 6.72 -10.81 -18.42
N ILE A 194 7.60 -11.79 -18.23
CA ILE A 194 8.80 -11.66 -17.39
C ILE A 194 9.89 -10.85 -18.12
N SER A 195 10.04 -11.02 -19.44
CA SER A 195 11.07 -10.34 -20.22
C SER A 195 10.73 -8.87 -20.48
N GLU A 196 9.46 -8.57 -20.78
CA GLU A 196 9.01 -7.23 -21.13
C GLU A 196 7.75 -6.81 -20.35
N PRO A 197 7.81 -6.73 -19.01
CA PRO A 197 6.69 -6.24 -18.22
C PRO A 197 6.45 -4.76 -18.52
N ALA A 198 5.18 -4.35 -18.54
CA ALA A 198 4.78 -2.95 -18.56
C ALA A 198 4.96 -2.31 -17.17
N SER A 199 4.71 -3.07 -16.11
CA SER A 199 4.96 -2.66 -14.73
C SER A 199 5.19 -3.88 -13.83
N TRP A 200 5.91 -3.69 -12.73
CA TRP A 200 6.10 -4.71 -11.70
C TRP A 200 5.99 -4.07 -10.31
N VAL A 201 5.21 -4.70 -9.44
CA VAL A 201 5.07 -4.33 -8.03
C VAL A 201 5.56 -5.47 -7.16
N GLU A 202 6.46 -5.17 -6.23
CA GLU A 202 6.76 -6.07 -5.11
C GLU A 202 6.13 -5.53 -3.84
N LEU A 203 5.45 -6.43 -3.11
CA LEU A 203 4.70 -6.13 -1.91
C LEU A 203 5.29 -6.91 -0.73
N THR A 204 5.71 -6.20 0.31
CA THR A 204 6.12 -6.78 1.60
C THR A 204 5.18 -6.32 2.70
N ALA A 205 5.05 -7.08 3.77
CA ALA A 205 4.24 -6.69 4.92
C ALA A 205 5.10 -6.52 6.17
N THR A 206 4.72 -5.57 7.03
CA THR A 206 5.35 -5.30 8.32
C THR A 206 4.28 -5.27 9.40
N GLU A 207 4.56 -5.90 10.53
CA GLU A 207 3.78 -5.86 11.77
C GLU A 207 4.57 -5.15 12.87
N ARG A 208 3.91 -4.29 13.63
CA ARG A 208 4.46 -3.68 14.85
C ARG A 208 4.01 -4.47 16.08
N HIS A 209 4.95 -4.69 16.99
CA HIS A 209 4.72 -5.41 18.25
C HIS A 209 4.45 -4.46 19.41
N PRO A 210 3.77 -4.94 20.47
CA PRO A 210 3.82 -4.30 21.78
C PRO A 210 5.28 -4.09 22.21
N GLY A 211 5.63 -2.87 22.60
CA GLY A 211 7.02 -2.49 22.90
C GLY A 211 7.78 -1.81 21.74
N GLY A 212 7.16 -1.72 20.56
CA GLY A 212 7.63 -0.84 19.47
C GLY A 212 8.59 -1.49 18.47
N THR A 213 8.97 -2.75 18.65
CA THR A 213 9.72 -3.51 17.64
C THR A 213 8.82 -3.86 16.45
N GLN A 214 9.42 -4.29 15.34
CA GLN A 214 8.70 -4.64 14.12
C GLN A 214 9.20 -5.95 13.52
N THR A 215 8.33 -6.66 12.81
CA THR A 215 8.68 -7.80 11.96
C THR A 215 8.20 -7.53 10.55
N THR A 216 9.13 -7.54 9.60
CA THR A 216 8.83 -7.47 8.16
C THR A 216 8.96 -8.87 7.56
N THR A 217 8.09 -9.20 6.61
CA THR A 217 8.17 -10.46 5.86
C THR A 217 9.49 -10.55 5.11
N ASP A 218 10.12 -11.72 5.14
CA ASP A 218 11.33 -12.04 4.35
C ASP A 218 11.00 -12.47 2.91
N VAL A 219 9.70 -12.50 2.58
CA VAL A 219 9.13 -12.81 1.27
C VAL A 219 8.30 -11.63 0.77
N ALA A 220 7.98 -11.66 -0.53
CA ALA A 220 7.11 -10.68 -1.16
C ALA A 220 6.03 -11.34 -2.02
N ALA A 221 4.86 -10.71 -2.07
CA ALA A 221 3.89 -10.94 -3.15
C ALA A 221 4.22 -10.03 -4.34
N GLY A 222 3.80 -10.43 -5.53
CA GLY A 222 4.07 -9.69 -6.76
C GLY A 222 2.80 -9.36 -7.54
N VAL A 223 2.79 -8.22 -8.22
CA VAL A 223 1.80 -7.89 -9.26
C VAL A 223 2.57 -7.45 -10.49
N LEU A 224 2.30 -8.07 -11.64
CA LEU A 224 2.96 -7.72 -12.89
C LEU A 224 1.91 -7.39 -13.93
N ASP A 225 2.12 -6.29 -14.66
CA ASP A 225 1.31 -5.91 -15.80
C ASP A 225 2.10 -6.08 -17.09
N SER A 226 1.40 -6.53 -18.14
CA SER A 226 1.98 -6.73 -19.47
C SER A 226 0.90 -6.57 -20.55
N PRO A 227 1.28 -6.56 -21.85
CA PRO A 227 0.32 -6.66 -22.95
C PRO A 227 -0.53 -7.94 -22.92
N HIS A 228 -0.04 -9.01 -22.27
CA HIS A 228 -0.78 -10.27 -22.08
C HIS A 228 -1.79 -10.21 -20.92
N GLY A 229 -1.83 -9.12 -20.17
CA GLY A 229 -2.65 -8.95 -18.97
C GLY A 229 -1.85 -8.98 -17.67
N ARG A 230 -2.56 -8.83 -16.55
CA ARG A 230 -2.01 -8.83 -15.19
C ARG A 230 -1.83 -10.25 -14.68
N ILE A 231 -0.72 -10.51 -14.00
CA ILE A 231 -0.53 -11.70 -13.16
C ILE A 231 -0.18 -11.29 -11.74
N VAL A 232 -0.42 -12.18 -10.79
CA VAL A 232 0.00 -12.04 -9.39
C VAL A 232 0.88 -13.21 -8.97
N SER A 233 1.80 -12.96 -8.05
CA SER A 233 2.67 -13.97 -7.44
C SER A 233 2.33 -14.12 -5.97
N ILE A 234 2.02 -15.35 -5.56
CA ILE A 234 1.69 -15.72 -4.19
C ILE A 234 2.90 -16.42 -3.55
N PRO A 235 3.49 -15.88 -2.47
CA PRO A 235 4.54 -16.57 -1.73
C PRO A 235 3.94 -17.67 -0.85
N ARG A 236 4.55 -18.85 -0.81
CA ARG A 236 4.19 -19.93 0.13
C ARG A 236 5.39 -20.70 0.62
N ARG A 237 5.40 -21.10 1.89
CA ARG A 237 6.46 -21.95 2.46
C ARG A 237 5.93 -23.37 2.64
N VAL A 238 6.57 -24.33 1.98
CA VAL A 238 6.22 -25.76 2.05
C VAL A 238 7.44 -26.51 2.57
N SER A 239 7.31 -27.14 3.75
CA SER A 239 8.41 -27.88 4.39
C SER A 239 9.72 -27.09 4.51
N GLY A 240 9.62 -25.78 4.75
CA GLY A 240 10.78 -24.87 4.88
C GLY A 240 11.30 -24.27 3.57
N GLU A 241 10.87 -24.78 2.40
CA GLU A 241 11.26 -24.25 1.10
C GLU A 241 10.23 -23.20 0.60
N LEU A 242 10.73 -22.11 0.00
CA LEU A 242 9.89 -21.05 -0.55
C LEU A 242 9.45 -21.39 -1.97
N TYR A 243 8.14 -21.40 -2.19
CA TYR A 243 7.48 -21.56 -3.47
C TYR A 243 6.83 -20.24 -3.88
N GLY A 244 6.82 -19.98 -5.19
CA GLY A 244 6.02 -18.93 -5.81
C GLY A 244 4.92 -19.58 -6.66
N SER A 245 3.69 -19.08 -6.55
CA SER A 245 2.58 -19.42 -7.43
C SER A 245 2.17 -18.20 -8.24
N PHE A 246 2.38 -18.23 -9.55
CA PHE A 246 1.89 -17.21 -10.48
C PHE A 246 0.49 -17.59 -10.97
N LEU A 247 -0.43 -16.61 -10.93
CA LEU A 247 -1.83 -16.77 -11.30
C LEU A 247 -2.29 -15.59 -12.16
N PRO A 248 -3.38 -15.76 -12.95
CA PRO A 248 -4.10 -14.63 -13.54
C PRO A 248 -4.43 -13.56 -12.49
N GLY A 249 -4.18 -12.30 -12.82
CA GLY A 249 -4.29 -11.16 -11.91
C GLY A 249 -5.72 -10.68 -11.65
N THR A 250 -6.62 -11.60 -11.33
CA THR A 250 -7.98 -11.28 -10.88
C THR A 250 -7.95 -10.67 -9.48
N GLN A 251 -9.04 -9.99 -9.10
CA GLN A 251 -9.16 -9.42 -7.76
C GLN A 251 -9.10 -10.49 -6.66
N GLU A 252 -9.69 -11.65 -6.92
CA GLU A 252 -9.67 -12.79 -6.01
C GLU A 252 -8.25 -13.34 -5.83
N ASN A 253 -7.49 -13.50 -6.92
CA ASN A 253 -6.11 -13.97 -6.83
C ASN A 253 -5.18 -12.92 -6.20
N LEU A 254 -5.43 -11.63 -6.40
CA LEU A 254 -4.73 -10.57 -5.67
C LEU A 254 -5.00 -10.67 -4.17
N GLN A 255 -6.26 -10.87 -3.75
CA GLN A 255 -6.58 -11.09 -2.33
C GLN A 255 -5.84 -12.32 -1.79
N ARG A 256 -5.84 -13.45 -2.52
CA ARG A 256 -5.08 -14.66 -2.11
C ARG A 256 -3.57 -14.44 -2.02
N ALA A 257 -3.01 -13.58 -2.88
CA ALA A 257 -1.59 -13.22 -2.83
C ALA A 257 -1.26 -12.45 -1.55
N LEU A 258 -2.15 -11.52 -1.18
CA LEU A 258 -2.01 -10.69 0.00
C LEU A 258 -2.24 -11.49 1.28
N ASP A 259 -3.24 -12.36 1.33
CA ASP A 259 -3.47 -13.28 2.45
C ASP A 259 -2.26 -14.20 2.64
N GLY A 260 -1.76 -14.79 1.55
CA GLY A 260 -0.57 -15.64 1.58
C GLY A 260 0.71 -14.91 2.01
N LEU A 261 0.81 -13.60 1.77
CA LEU A 261 1.89 -12.76 2.30
C LEU A 261 1.70 -12.47 3.79
N VAL A 262 0.48 -12.12 4.20
CA VAL A 262 0.12 -11.81 5.60
C VAL A 262 0.32 -13.03 6.51
N ASP A 263 0.15 -14.25 6.00
CA ASP A 263 0.45 -15.51 6.71
C ASP A 263 1.92 -15.63 7.19
N PHE A 264 2.84 -14.83 6.64
CA PHE A 264 4.24 -14.75 7.10
C PHE A 264 4.46 -13.77 8.25
N LEU A 265 3.46 -12.96 8.60
CA LEU A 265 3.52 -12.11 9.79
C LEU A 265 3.29 -12.95 11.05
N PRO A 266 3.86 -12.56 12.20
CA PRO A 266 3.65 -13.25 13.47
C PRO A 266 2.17 -13.48 13.84
N SER A 267 1.30 -12.49 13.61
CA SER A 267 -0.14 -12.65 13.86
C SER A 267 -0.89 -13.46 12.80
N LYS A 268 -0.33 -13.57 11.59
CA LYS A 268 -0.97 -14.14 10.40
C LYS A 268 -2.28 -13.49 9.97
N THR A 269 -2.57 -12.28 10.44
CA THR A 269 -3.78 -11.56 10.06
C THR A 269 -3.51 -10.09 9.80
N TRP A 270 -4.29 -9.52 8.89
CA TRP A 270 -4.30 -8.09 8.62
C TRP A 270 -5.36 -7.36 9.45
N PHE A 271 -6.55 -7.95 9.54
CA PHE A 271 -7.68 -7.44 10.30
C PHE A 271 -7.77 -8.19 11.64
N ASP A 272 -7.99 -7.46 12.72
CA ASP A 272 -8.21 -8.10 14.01
C ASP A 272 -9.51 -8.92 13.94
N HIS A 273 -9.50 -10.13 14.51
CA HIS A 273 -10.74 -10.88 14.67
C HIS A 273 -11.63 -10.09 15.63
N SER A 274 -12.80 -9.64 15.16
CA SER A 274 -13.77 -9.03 16.06
C SER A 274 -14.29 -10.07 17.04
N ASP A 275 -14.33 -9.74 18.34
CA ASP A 275 -14.90 -10.58 19.41
C ASP A 275 -16.33 -11.07 19.10
N ALA A 276 -17.03 -10.49 18.13
CA ALA A 276 -18.34 -10.93 17.67
C ALA A 276 -18.36 -12.35 17.07
N ASP A 277 -17.24 -12.84 16.53
CA ASP A 277 -17.15 -14.23 16.02
C ASP A 277 -16.98 -15.26 17.14
N ALA A 278 -16.61 -14.84 18.35
CA ALA A 278 -16.48 -15.72 19.51
C ALA A 278 -17.83 -16.04 20.18
N PHE A 279 -18.86 -15.21 19.96
CA PHE A 279 -20.19 -15.37 20.58
C PHE A 279 -21.16 -16.26 19.79
N HIS A 280 -20.77 -16.78 18.62
CA HIS A 280 -21.57 -17.73 17.83
C HIS A 280 -21.07 -19.18 17.90
N GLY A 281 -20.15 -19.47 18.83
CA GLY A 281 -19.53 -20.79 19.01
C GLY A 281 -19.66 -21.36 20.42
N GLU A 282 -20.84 -21.27 21.04
CA GLU A 282 -21.25 -22.13 22.18
C GLU A 282 -22.61 -22.78 21.93
#